data_AF-A0A961WLW3-F1
#
_entry.id   AF-A0A961WLW3-F1
#
_cell.length_a   1.000
_cell.length_b   1.000
_cell.length_c   1.000
_cell.angle_alpha   90.00
_cell.angle_beta   90.00
_cell.angle_gamma   90.00
#
_symmetry.space_group_name_H-M   'P 1'
#
loop_
_entity.id
_entity.type
_entity.pdbx_description
1 polymer ?
#
loop_
_entity_poly.entity_id
_entity_poly.type
_entity_poly.pdbx_seq_one_letter_code
_entity_poly.pdbx_strand_id
1 'polypeptide(L)' 'GYEVVERVIMPEEMEGFEQCFLTGTAAEVTPVSEVGPYRFEVGEITRTLVDDYMAEVQPKAMAAE' A
#
# COMPACT_ATOMS: atom_id res chain seq x y z
N GLY A 1 -2.93 8.41 -12.86
CA GLY A 1 -3.22 7.74 -11.58
C GLY A 1 -3.39 6.25 -11.84
N TYR A 2 -3.36 5.43 -10.80
CA TYR A 2 -3.59 3.99 -10.92
C TYR A 2 -5.07 3.71 -11.20
N GLU A 3 -5.36 2.69 -12.02
CA GLU A 3 -6.71 2.15 -12.16
C GLU A 3 -7.10 1.43 -10.87
N VAL A 4 -8.32 1.67 -10.38
CA VAL A 4 -8.83 1.04 -9.16
C VAL A 4 -9.99 0.13 -9.53
N VAL A 5 -9.86 -1.16 -9.22
CA VAL A 5 -10.89 -2.18 -9.44
C VAL A 5 -11.38 -2.68 -8.09
N GLU A 6 -12.55 -2.21 -7.67
CA GLU A 6 -13.23 -2.70 -6.46
C GLU A 6 -14.05 -3.94 -6.78
N ARG A 7 -13.59 -5.09 -6.28
CA ARG A 7 -14.28 -6.36 -6.46
C ARG A 7 -13.95 -7.34 -5.35
N VAL A 8 -14.71 -8.43 -5.29
CA VAL A 8 -14.34 -9.61 -4.50
C VAL A 8 -13.09 -10.24 -5.11
N ILE A 9 -12.13 -10.57 -4.26
CA ILE A 9 -10.89 -11.27 -4.60
C ILE A 9 -10.95 -12.65 -3.93
N MET A 10 -10.79 -13.70 -4.71
CA MET A 10 -10.74 -15.07 -4.21
C MET A 10 -9.30 -15.47 -3.85
N PRO A 11 -9.08 -16.36 -2.86
CA PRO A 11 -7.74 -16.73 -2.43
C PRO A 11 -6.82 -17.24 -3.55
N GLU A 12 -7.35 -18.01 -4.50
CA GLU A 12 -6.62 -18.55 -5.65
C GLU A 12 -6.05 -17.47 -6.59
N GLU A 13 -6.60 -16.26 -6.56
CA GLU A 13 -6.11 -15.13 -7.35
C GLU A 13 -4.86 -14.50 -6.72
N MET A 14 -4.62 -14.72 -5.43
CA MET A 14 -3.52 -14.10 -4.69
C MET A 14 -2.15 -14.49 -5.22
N GLU A 15 -2.01 -15.69 -5.81
CA GLU A 15 -0.78 -16.15 -6.46
C GLU A 15 -0.43 -15.31 -7.71
N GLY A 16 -1.42 -14.68 -8.34
CA GLY A 16 -1.23 -13.84 -9.52
C GLY A 16 -0.93 -12.37 -9.22
N PHE A 17 -0.94 -11.94 -7.96
CA PHE A 17 -0.66 -10.55 -7.60
C PHE A 17 0.82 -10.33 -7.32
N GLU A 18 1.38 -9.25 -7.88
CA GLU A 18 2.79 -8.89 -7.70
C GLU A 18 3.05 -8.22 -6.33
N GLN A 19 2.15 -7.36 -5.87
CA GLN A 19 2.33 -6.50 -4.70
C GLN A 19 1.09 -6.56 -3.81
N CYS A 20 1.29 -6.47 -2.49
CA CYS A 20 0.21 -6.43 -1.50
C CYS A 20 0.55 -5.41 -0.40
N PHE A 21 -0.47 -4.68 0.06
CA PHE A 21 -0.34 -3.75 1.17
C PHE A 21 -1.66 -3.70 1.95
N LEU A 22 -1.55 -3.34 3.23
CA LEU A 22 -2.69 -3.07 4.09
C LEU A 22 -2.76 -1.57 4.37
N THR A 23 -3.99 -1.10 4.60
CA THR A 23 -4.23 0.26 5.04
C THR A 23 -5.09 0.32 6.28
N GLY A 24 -4.94 1.38 7.07
CA GLY A 24 -5.78 1.65 8.24
C GLY A 24 -5.16 2.72 9.12
N THR A 25 -5.93 3.37 10.01
CA THR A 25 -5.42 4.50 10.80
C THR A 25 -4.14 4.18 11.59
N ALA A 26 -4.02 2.97 12.13
CA ALA A 26 -2.83 2.55 12.88
C ALA A 26 -1.73 1.93 12.00
N ALA A 27 -2.09 1.42 10.82
CA ALA A 27 -1.17 0.72 9.91
C ALA A 27 -0.73 1.60 8.72
N GLU A 28 -1.35 2.76 8.54
CA GLU A 28 -1.09 3.71 7.47
C GLU A 28 -1.17 3.06 6.09
N VAL A 29 -0.07 3.03 5.35
CA VAL A 29 0.15 2.16 4.20
C VAL A 29 1.29 1.22 4.56
N THR A 30 0.98 -0.05 4.82
CA THR A 30 1.98 -1.04 5.24
C THR A 30 2.17 -2.10 4.14
N PRO A 31 3.37 -2.22 3.55
CA PRO A 31 3.70 -3.29 2.62
C PRO A 31 3.59 -4.67 3.28
N VAL A 32 3.06 -5.66 2.55
CA VAL A 32 2.96 -7.05 3.01
C VAL A 32 3.87 -7.91 2.14
N SER A 33 4.78 -8.66 2.75
CA SER A 33 5.69 -9.56 2.03
C SER A 33 5.14 -10.98 1.88
N GLU A 34 4.22 -11.41 2.76
CA GLU A 34 3.67 -12.77 2.76
C GLU A 34 2.28 -12.81 3.42
N VAL A 35 1.38 -13.61 2.86
CA VAL A 35 0.09 -13.99 3.46
C VAL A 35 -0.11 -15.49 3.27
N GLY A 36 0.01 -16.26 4.35
CA GLY A 36 -0.07 -17.73 4.25
C GLY A 36 0.97 -18.28 3.27
N PRO A 37 0.58 -19.01 2.20
CA PRO A 37 1.53 -19.53 1.21
C PRO A 37 1.97 -18.49 0.15
N TYR A 38 1.34 -17.32 0.09
CA TYR A 38 1.55 -16.33 -0.97
C TYR A 38 2.63 -15.33 -0.59
N ARG A 39 3.53 -15.01 -1.53
CA ARG A 39 4.60 -14.01 -1.36
C ARG A 39 4.42 -12.86 -2.33
N PHE A 40 4.72 -11.66 -1.86
CA PHE A 40 4.54 -10.42 -2.62
C PHE A 40 5.82 -9.59 -2.61
N GLU A 41 6.02 -8.83 -3.67
CA GLU A 41 7.11 -7.88 -3.78
C GLU A 41 6.71 -6.51 -3.21
N VAL A 42 7.69 -5.80 -2.62
CA VAL A 42 7.53 -4.38 -2.28
C VAL A 42 8.03 -3.55 -3.47
N GLY A 43 7.16 -3.47 -4.49
CA GLY A 43 7.43 -2.82 -5.77
C GLY A 43 7.13 -1.31 -5.78
N GLU A 44 7.17 -0.73 -6.97
CA GLU A 44 7.06 0.72 -7.20
C GLU A 44 5.72 1.31 -6.73
N ILE A 45 4.61 0.60 -6.97
CA ILE A 45 3.26 1.07 -6.62
C ILE A 45 3.14 1.21 -5.11
N THR A 46 3.51 0.16 -4.36
CA THR A 46 3.44 0.19 -2.91
C THR A 46 4.35 1.25 -2.31
N ARG A 47 5.58 1.42 -2.82
CA ARG A 47 6.48 2.49 -2.36
C ARG A 47 5.91 3.88 -2.60
N THR A 48 5.39 4.12 -3.80
CA THR A 48 4.74 5.40 -4.15
C THR A 48 3.59 5.71 -3.20
N LEU A 49 2.73 4.73 -2.89
CA LEU A 49 1.62 4.93 -1.97
C LEU A 49 2.07 5.23 -0.54
N VAL A 50 3.15 4.60 -0.07
CA VAL A 50 3.75 4.90 1.24
C VAL A 50 4.27 6.33 1.27
N ASP A 51 5.09 6.71 0.30
CA ASP A 51 5.73 8.03 0.25
C ASP A 51 4.69 9.16 0.11
N ASP A 52 3.72 8.99 -0.78
CA ASP A 52 2.67 9.98 -1.03
C ASP A 52 1.76 10.13 0.20
N TYR A 53 1.38 9.02 0.84
CA TYR A 53 0.57 9.08 2.07
C TYR A 53 1.32 9.81 3.18
N MET A 54 2.60 9.48 3.40
CA MET A 54 3.43 10.13 4.42
C MET A 54 3.59 11.62 4.16
N ALA A 55 3.80 12.02 2.90
CA ALA A 55 3.91 13.43 2.52
C ALA A 55 2.60 14.20 2.76
N GLU A 56 1.45 13.55 2.60
CA GLU A 56 0.14 14.19 2.77
C GLU A 56 -0.28 14.31 4.24
N VAL A 57 0.00 13.30 5.07
CA VAL A 57 -0.45 13.28 6.48
C VAL A 57 0.52 13.93 7.45
N GLN A 58 1.79 14.13 7.06
CA GLN A 58 2.73 14.84 7.91
C GLN A 58 2.37 16.34 7.98
N PRO A 59 2.39 16.94 9.19
CA PRO A 59 2.24 18.38 9.32
C PRO A 59 3.33 19.06 8.50
N LYS A 60 2.93 19.82 7.48
CA LYS A 60 3.85 20.73 6.79
C LYS A 60 4.39 21.65 7.87
N ALA A 61 5.70 21.59 8.12
CA ALA A 61 6.34 22.48 9.09
C ALA A 61 5.79 23.87 8.83
N MET A 62 5.10 24.46 9.82
CA MET A 62 4.69 25.85 9.75
C MET A 62 5.94 26.59 9.31
N ALA A 63 5.91 27.18 8.11
CA ALA A 63 6.96 28.06 7.66
C ALA A 63 7.14 29.05 8.80
N ALA A 64 8.26 28.92 9.51
CA ALA A 64 8.51 29.69 10.71
C ALA A 64 8.51 31.17 10.30
N GLU A 65 7.50 31.89 10.75
CA GLU A 65 7.45 33.36 10.75
C GLU A 65 7.92 33.87 12.12
#